data_AF-A0AAU6P656-F1
#
_entry.id   AF-A0AAU6P656-F1
#
_cell.length_a   1.000
_cell.length_b   1.000
_cell.length_c   1.000
_cell.angle_alpha   90.00
_cell.angle_beta   90.00
_cell.angle_gamma   90.00
#
_symmetry.space_group_name_H-M   'P 1'
#
loop_
_entity.id
_entity.type
_entity.pdbx_description
1 polymer ?
#
loop_
_entity_poly.entity_id
_entity_poly.type
_entity_poly.pdbx_seq_one_letter_code
_entity_poly.pdbx_strand_id
1 'polypeptide(L)' 'MNDLIQNILAFTTLGIALLFLVRKFIWNPKSATSKKACGDTDCGCH' A
#
# COMPACT_ATOMS: atom_id res chain seq x y z
N MET A 1 22.59 -5.14 -25.01
CA MET A 1 21.90 -4.77 -23.76
C MET A 1 21.36 -3.37 -23.97
N ASN A 2 20.05 -3.22 -24.08
CA ASN A 2 19.44 -1.94 -24.43
C ASN A 2 18.94 -1.28 -23.14
N ASP A 3 19.78 -0.46 -22.52
CA ASP A 3 19.52 0.20 -21.22
C ASP A 3 18.21 1.00 -21.21
N LEU A 4 17.78 1.46 -22.39
CA LEU A 4 16.50 2.14 -22.61
C LEU A 4 15.31 1.28 -22.14
N ILE A 5 15.30 -0.03 -22.45
CA ILE A 5 14.19 -0.93 -22.10
C ILE A 5 14.21 -1.27 -20.60
N GLN A 6 15.39 -1.46 -20.00
CA GLN A 6 15.51 -1.69 -18.55
C GLN A 6 15.06 -0.48 -17.73
N ASN A 7 15.43 0.74 -18.15
CA ASN A 7 14.98 1.96 -17.47
C ASN A 7 13.46 2.12 -17.56
N ILE A 8 12.85 1.87 -18.72
CA ILE A 8 11.38 1.92 -18.86
C ILE A 8 10.72 0.94 -17.88
N LEU A 9 11.21 -0.29 -17.79
CA LEU A 9 10.65 -1.29 -16.88
C LEU A 9 10.85 -0.91 -15.40
N ALA A 10 12.01 -0.37 -15.04
CA ALA A 10 12.30 0.08 -13.69
C ALA A 10 11.41 1.27 -13.26
N PHE A 11 11.32 2.30 -14.10
CA PHE A 11 10.50 3.48 -13.81
C PHE A 11 9.00 3.19 -13.81
N THR A 12 8.52 2.33 -14.71
CA THR A 12 7.10 1.91 -14.71
C THR A 12 6.76 1.10 -13.47
N THR A 13 7.62 0.17 -13.06
CA THR A 13 7.44 -0.62 -11.84
C THR A 13 7.44 0.27 -10.59
N LEU A 14 8.38 1.21 -10.50
CA LEU A 14 8.42 2.20 -9.42
C LEU A 14 7.17 3.09 -9.42
N GLY A 15 6.73 3.56 -10.59
CA GLY A 15 5.51 4.37 -10.72
C GLY A 15 4.26 3.64 -10.25
N ILE A 16 4.10 2.37 -10.63
CA ILE A 16 2.98 1.52 -10.19
C ILE A 16 3.04 1.27 -8.67
N ALA A 17 4.23 0.99 -8.13
CA ALA A 17 4.42 0.78 -6.70
C ALA A 17 4.05 2.02 -5.88
N LEU A 18 4.51 3.20 -6.31
CA LEU A 18 4.17 4.48 -5.67
C LEU A 18 2.67 4.78 -5.80
N LEU A 19 2.07 4.59 -6.97
CA LEU A 19 0.62 4.75 -7.16
C LEU A 19 -0.17 3.81 -6.23
N PHE A 20 0.23 2.54 -6.13
CA PHE A 20 -0.41 1.58 -5.24
C PHE A 20 -0.29 1.99 -3.78
N LEU A 21 0.90 2.42 -3.33
CA LEU A 21 1.12 2.89 -1.97
C LEU A 21 0.29 4.14 -1.65
N VAL A 22 0.31 5.15 -2.52
CA VAL A 22 -0.50 6.37 -2.37
C VAL A 22 -1.99 6.02 -2.33
N ARG A 23 -2.47 5.18 -3.24
CA ARG A 23 -3.89 4.82 -3.30
C ARG A 23 -4.31 3.98 -2.09
N LYS A 24 -3.43 3.10 -1.59
CA LYS A 24 -3.68 2.21 -0.45
C LYS A 24 -3.62 2.92 0.89
N PHE A 25 -2.71 3.86 1.06
CA PHE A 25 -2.41 4.46 2.37
C PHE A 25 -2.82 5.92 2.49
N ILE A 26 -2.88 6.68 1.40
CA ILE A 26 -3.26 8.11 1.42
C ILE A 26 -4.71 8.28 0.94
N TRP A 27 -5.09 7.63 -0.17
CA TRP A 27 -6.42 7.83 -0.77
C TRP A 27 -7.50 6.96 -0.12
N ASN A 28 -7.19 5.68 0.13
CA ASN A 28 -8.09 4.74 0.81
C ASN A 28 -7.41 4.11 2.05
N PRO A 29 -6.92 4.91 3.02
CA PRO A 29 -6.46 4.35 4.27
C PRO A 29 -7.62 3.56 4.88
N LYS A 30 -7.42 2.25 5.04
CA LYS A 30 -8.36 1.34 5.72
C LYS A 30 -8.66 1.75 7.19
N SER A 31 -8.21 2.91 7.64
CA SER A 31 -8.40 3.47 8.98
C SER A 31 -9.45 4.58 9.07
N ALA A 32 -10.15 4.94 7.99
CA ALA A 32 -11.26 5.91 8.09
C ALA A 32 -12.57 5.30 8.63
N THR A 33 -12.65 3.98 8.82
CA THR A 33 -13.78 3.34 9.50
C THR A 33 -13.27 2.24 10.43
N SER A 34 -13.38 2.49 11.73
CA SER A 34 -13.31 1.50 12.80
C SER A 34 -11.93 0.94 13.16
N LYS A 35 -10.99 1.82 13.53
CA LYS A 35 -10.29 1.54 14.79
C LYS A 35 -11.12 2.17 15.90
N LYS A 36 -12.13 1.43 16.37
CA LYS A 36 -12.48 1.52 17.78
C LYS A 36 -11.16 1.42 18.54
N ALA A 37 -10.89 2.44 19.35
CA ALA A 37 -9.98 2.32 20.48
C ALA A 37 -10.28 0.97 21.17
N CYS A 38 -9.25 0.22 21.59
CA CYS A 38 -9.32 -0.95 22.47
C CYS A 38 -10.76 -1.39 22.83
N GLY A 39 -11.36 -2.30 22.06
CA GLY A 39 -12.75 -2.68 22.34
C GLY A 39 -13.53 -3.26 21.16
N ASP A 40 -12.98 -4.26 20.49
CA ASP A 40 -13.82 -5.25 19.82
C ASP A 40 -13.19 -6.62 20.13
N THR A 41 -13.98 -7.40 20.85
CA THR A 41 -13.63 -8.60 21.61
C THR A 41 -12.95 -9.65 20.75
N ASP A 42 -11.67 -9.91 21.06
CA ASP A 42 -10.87 -11.13 20.83
C ASP A 42 -9.43 -10.72 20.49
N CYS A 43 -8.71 -10.22 21.51
CA CYS A 43 -7.25 -10.28 21.48
C CYS A 43 -6.92 -11.76 21.70
N GLY A 44 -6.57 -12.46 20.62
CA GLY A 44 -6.33 -13.91 20.52
C GLY A 44 -5.32 -14.48 21.51
N CYS A 45 -5.68 -14.47 22.78
CA CYS A 45 -5.12 -15.26 23.86
C CYS A 45 -6.18 -16.31 24.25
N HIS A 46 -6.21 -17.40 23.47
CA HIS A 46 -6.60 -18.72 23.92
C HIS A 46 -5.71 -19.72 23.16
#